data_AF-A0A812ZNG1-F1
#
_entry.id   AF-A0A812ZNG1-F1
#
_cell.length_a   1.000
_cell.length_b   1.000
_cell.length_c   1.000
_cell.angle_alpha   90.00
_cell.angle_beta   90.00
_cell.angle_gamma   90.00
#
_symmetry.space_group_name_H-M   'P 1'
#
loop_
_entity.id
_entity.type
_entity.pdbx_description
1 polymer ?
#
loop_
_entity_poly.entity_id
_entity_poly.type
_entity_poly.pdbx_seq_one_letter_code
_entity_poly.pdbx_strand_id
1 'polypeptide(L)'
;MPETVKAAMRDQMDKASFIYGGMGLVEVRVRLASLLADLAPGDINGFLFPSSGGEANDCAIRLARLYTGKTKIFNQYRSYHGGSLGPLGATGDFRRHFAGDSATGFVKMSRGFNPL
;
A
#
# COMPACT_ATOMS: atom_id res chain seq x y z
N MET A 1 20.15 -7.24 10.35
CA MET A 1 19.13 -8.23 9.91
C MET A 1 19.37 -9.53 10.66
N PRO A 2 18.35 -10.14 11.30
CA PRO A 2 18.50 -11.39 12.03
C PRO A 2 19.08 -12.52 11.14
N GLU A 3 19.88 -13.43 11.71
CA GLU A 3 20.46 -14.57 10.95
C GLU A 3 19.39 -15.49 10.34
N THR A 4 18.29 -15.69 11.06
CA THR A 4 17.16 -16.48 10.59
C THR A 4 16.56 -15.95 9.29
N VAL A 5 16.51 -14.62 9.13
CA VAL A 5 16.04 -13.96 7.90
C VAL A 5 17.04 -14.18 6.76
N LYS A 6 18.35 -14.04 7.03
CA LYS A 6 19.40 -14.31 6.02
C LYS A 6 19.37 -15.75 5.52
N ALA A 7 19.21 -16.72 6.43
CA ALA A 7 19.09 -18.14 6.07
C ALA A 7 17.86 -18.39 5.20
N ALA A 8 16.67 -17.93 5.62
CA ALA A 8 15.44 -18.08 4.85
C ALA A 8 15.51 -17.44 3.44
N MET A 9 16.19 -16.30 3.31
CA MET A 9 16.43 -15.67 2.00
C MET A 9 17.27 -16.55 1.09
N ARG A 10 18.37 -17.15 1.60
CA ARG A 10 19.25 -18.04 0.81
C ARG A 10 18.52 -19.30 0.38
N ASP A 11 17.83 -19.96 1.31
CA ASP A 11 17.04 -21.17 1.03
C ASP A 11 15.98 -20.91 -0.06
N GLN A 12 15.37 -19.72 -0.07
CA GLN A 12 14.40 -19.37 -1.11
C GLN A 12 15.06 -19.11 -2.46
N MET A 13 16.27 -18.52 -2.50
CA MET A 13 17.02 -18.30 -3.73
C MET A 13 17.37 -19.63 -4.43
N ASP A 14 17.70 -20.67 -3.67
CA ASP A 14 17.99 -22.00 -4.22
C ASP A 14 16.76 -22.69 -4.84
N LYS A 15 15.55 -22.27 -4.45
CA LYS A 15 14.28 -22.82 -4.97
C LYS A 15 13.74 -22.00 -6.14
N ALA A 16 13.58 -20.70 -5.94
CA ALA A 16 13.08 -19.77 -6.94
C ALA A 16 13.41 -18.33 -6.55
N SER A 17 14.34 -17.72 -7.28
CA SER A 17 14.77 -16.33 -7.06
C SER A 17 13.69 -15.31 -7.45
N PHE A 18 12.92 -15.55 -8.51
CA PHE A 18 11.84 -14.67 -8.93
C PHE A 18 10.83 -15.38 -9.84
N ILE A 19 9.54 -15.17 -9.58
CA ILE A 19 8.43 -15.55 -10.47
C ILE A 19 7.49 -14.36 -10.52
N TYR A 20 7.16 -13.90 -11.74
CA TYR A 20 6.18 -12.84 -11.91
C TYR A 20 4.79 -13.31 -11.48
N GLY A 21 4.12 -12.51 -10.64
CA GLY A 21 2.87 -12.90 -10.00
C GLY A 21 1.71 -13.20 -10.94
N GLY A 22 1.72 -12.64 -12.16
CA GLY A 22 0.72 -12.95 -13.18
C GLY A 22 0.99 -14.25 -13.96
N MET A 23 2.16 -14.87 -13.76
CA MET A 23 2.58 -16.09 -14.47
C MET A 23 2.65 -17.32 -13.56
N GLY A 24 2.66 -17.13 -12.23
CA GLY A 24 2.71 -18.25 -11.30
C GLY A 24 2.58 -17.83 -9.85
N LEU A 25 2.31 -18.83 -9.01
CA LEU A 25 2.19 -18.72 -7.57
C LEU A 25 3.39 -19.39 -6.90
N VAL A 26 3.93 -18.78 -5.85
CA VAL A 26 5.01 -19.35 -5.02
C VAL A 26 4.51 -19.62 -3.61
N GLU A 27 4.95 -20.73 -3.01
CA GLU A 27 4.53 -21.17 -1.67
C GLU A 27 4.70 -20.06 -0.62
N VAL A 28 5.83 -19.35 -0.65
CA VAL A 28 6.12 -18.26 0.30
C VAL A 28 5.10 -17.12 0.26
N ARG A 29 4.53 -16.84 -0.91
CA ARG A 29 3.49 -15.80 -1.05
C ARG A 29 2.16 -16.26 -0.46
N VAL A 30 1.80 -17.54 -0.66
CA VAL A 30 0.57 -18.12 -0.08
C VAL A 30 0.65 -18.17 1.43
N ARG A 31 1.80 -18.62 1.96
CA ARG A 31 2.05 -18.67 3.40
C ARG A 31 1.99 -17.27 4.02
N LEU A 32 2.61 -16.27 3.37
CA LEU A 32 2.52 -14.89 3.83
C LEU A 32 1.08 -14.36 3.80
N ALA A 33 0.30 -14.64 2.75
CA ALA A 33 -1.10 -14.24 2.68
C ALA A 33 -1.93 -14.87 3.80
N SER A 34 -1.72 -16.15 4.11
CA SER A 34 -2.40 -16.82 5.22
C SER A 34 -2.06 -16.19 6.57
N LEU A 35 -0.77 -15.96 6.83
CA LEU A 35 -0.33 -15.32 8.08
C LEU A 35 -0.87 -13.89 8.22
N LEU A 36 -0.96 -13.15 7.12
CA LEU A 36 -1.55 -11.82 7.13
C LEU A 36 -3.06 -11.88 7.39
N ALA A 37 -3.78 -12.87 6.86
CA ALA A 37 -5.20 -13.04 7.13
C ALA A 37 -5.47 -13.29 8.62
N ASP A 38 -4.62 -14.10 9.28
CA ASP A 38 -4.74 -14.37 10.72
C ASP A 38 -4.47 -13.13 11.59
N LEU A 39 -3.64 -12.19 11.09
CA LEU A 39 -3.24 -10.98 11.81
C LEU A 39 -4.09 -9.76 11.49
N ALA A 40 -4.74 -9.74 10.32
CA ALA A 40 -5.49 -8.60 9.86
C ALA A 40 -6.80 -8.45 10.66
N PRO A 41 -7.26 -7.21 10.90
CA PRO A 41 -8.52 -6.98 11.60
C PRO A 41 -9.72 -7.42 10.73
N GLY A 42 -10.78 -7.88 11.40
CA GLY A 42 -12.05 -8.19 10.73
C GLY A 42 -11.94 -9.43 9.83
N ASP A 43 -12.45 -9.30 8.61
CA ASP A 43 -12.55 -10.35 7.60
C ASP A 43 -11.57 -10.15 6.42
N ILE A 44 -10.52 -9.36 6.62
CA ILE A 44 -9.54 -9.06 5.57
C ILE A 44 -8.73 -10.33 5.25
N ASN A 45 -9.02 -10.90 4.08
CA ASN A 45 -8.39 -12.13 3.58
C ASN A 45 -7.76 -11.99 2.18
N GLY A 46 -7.75 -10.77 1.61
CA GLY A 46 -7.20 -10.47 0.29
C GLY A 46 -6.02 -9.51 0.37
N PHE A 47 -4.91 -9.84 -0.29
CA PHE A 47 -3.67 -9.07 -0.22
C PHE A 47 -3.06 -8.81 -1.60
N LEU A 48 -2.57 -7.59 -1.80
CA LEU A 48 -1.64 -7.23 -2.86
C LEU A 48 -0.24 -7.13 -2.26
N PHE A 49 0.81 -7.38 -3.06
CA PHE A 49 2.21 -7.34 -2.62
C PHE A 49 3.02 -6.30 -3.41
N PRO A 50 2.87 -5.00 -3.12
CA PRO A 50 3.67 -3.93 -3.72
C PRO A 50 5.11 -3.93 -3.19
N SER A 51 6.02 -3.30 -3.92
CA SER A 51 7.45 -3.25 -3.56
C SER A 51 7.78 -2.11 -2.58
N SER A 52 6.82 -1.20 -2.33
CA SER A 52 7.00 -0.09 -1.39
C SER A 52 5.68 0.33 -0.73
N GLY A 53 5.78 1.10 0.36
CA GLY A 53 4.60 1.70 1.01
C GLY A 53 3.87 2.72 0.13
N GLY A 54 4.60 3.43 -0.75
CA GLY A 54 3.99 4.34 -1.72
C GLY A 54 3.13 3.59 -2.74
N GLU A 55 3.66 2.52 -3.32
CA GLU A 55 2.88 1.65 -4.23
C GLU A 55 1.68 1.01 -3.52
N ALA A 56 1.82 0.63 -2.25
CA ALA A 56 0.70 0.13 -1.46
C ALA A 56 -0.42 1.17 -1.33
N ASN A 57 -0.07 2.43 -1.07
CA ASN A 57 -1.04 3.51 -1.02
C ASN A 57 -1.64 3.82 -2.40
N ASP A 58 -0.89 3.68 -3.49
CA ASP A 58 -1.41 3.84 -4.85
C ASP A 58 -2.45 2.75 -5.17
N CYS A 59 -2.12 1.49 -4.88
CA CYS A 59 -3.05 0.37 -4.98
C CYS A 59 -4.31 0.59 -4.13
N ALA A 60 -4.16 1.06 -2.88
CA ALA A 60 -5.30 1.34 -2.00
C ALA A 60 -6.21 2.45 -2.55
N ILE A 61 -5.63 3.56 -3.03
CA ILE A 61 -6.37 4.67 -3.67
C ILE A 61 -7.14 4.16 -4.89
N ARG A 62 -6.48 3.38 -5.75
CA ARG A 62 -7.09 2.84 -6.97
C ARG A 62 -8.18 1.83 -6.65
N LEU A 63 -7.97 0.95 -5.67
CA LEU A 63 -8.96 -0.03 -5.22
C LEU A 63 -10.18 0.67 -4.62
N ALA A 64 -10.00 1.68 -3.77
CA ALA A 64 -11.10 2.46 -3.20
C ALA A 64 -11.94 3.14 -4.29
N ARG A 65 -11.28 3.76 -5.29
CA ARG A 65 -11.97 4.39 -6.43
C ARG A 65 -12.71 3.35 -7.28
N LEU A 66 -12.08 2.21 -7.57
CA LEU A 66 -12.69 1.13 -8.36
C LEU A 66 -13.91 0.55 -7.66
N TYR A 67 -13.80 0.24 -6.37
CA TYR A 67 -14.86 -0.36 -5.58
C TYR A 67 -16.04 0.60 -5.38
N THR A 68 -15.77 1.86 -5.08
CA THR A 68 -16.83 2.84 -4.76
C THR A 68 -17.39 3.58 -5.97
N GLY A 69 -16.68 3.59 -7.10
CA GLY A 69 -16.97 4.46 -8.25
C GLY A 69 -16.73 5.96 -7.99
N LYS A 70 -16.24 6.34 -6.81
CA LYS A 70 -16.02 7.75 -6.41
C LYS A 70 -14.59 8.16 -6.71
N THR A 71 -14.41 9.40 -7.17
CA THR A 71 -13.08 9.92 -7.56
C THR A 71 -12.38 10.69 -6.45
N LYS A 72 -13.13 11.21 -5.47
CA LYS A 72 -12.60 12.04 -4.38
C LYS A 72 -12.10 11.17 -3.21
N ILE A 73 -10.89 11.48 -2.73
CA ILE A 73 -10.26 10.86 -1.58
C ILE A 73 -10.07 11.94 -0.51
N PHE A 74 -10.56 11.69 0.71
CA PHE A 74 -10.29 12.54 1.85
C PHE A 74 -9.01 12.12 2.55
N ASN A 75 -8.17 13.08 2.94
CA ASN A 75 -6.98 12.81 3.74
C ASN A 75 -6.69 13.97 4.71
N GLN A 76 -5.91 13.71 5.75
CA GLN A 76 -5.59 14.69 6.80
C GLN A 76 -4.41 15.59 6.40
N TYR A 77 -4.37 16.82 6.94
CA TYR A 77 -3.13 17.59 6.95
C TYR A 77 -2.07 16.87 7.81
N ARG A 78 -0.79 17.08 7.47
CA ARG A 78 0.39 16.43 8.07
C ARG A 78 0.47 14.90 7.88
N SER A 79 -0.39 14.30 7.06
CA SER A 79 -0.26 12.89 6.69
C SER A 79 0.90 12.68 5.70
N TYR A 80 1.44 11.46 5.64
CA TYR A 80 2.42 11.04 4.65
C TYR A 80 1.98 9.72 4.02
N HIS A 81 1.89 9.68 2.69
CA HIS A 81 1.48 8.47 1.97
C HIS A 81 2.46 8.04 0.88
N GLY A 82 3.50 8.83 0.59
CA GLY A 82 4.56 8.47 -0.37
C GLY A 82 4.85 9.57 -1.38
N GLY A 83 5.82 9.32 -2.26
CA GLY A 83 6.33 10.27 -3.24
C GLY A 83 5.82 10.09 -4.68
N SER A 84 5.12 8.99 -4.98
CA SER A 84 4.49 8.77 -6.29
C SER A 84 3.22 9.61 -6.43
N LEU A 85 2.77 9.90 -7.65
CA LEU A 85 1.76 10.92 -7.92
C LEU A 85 0.46 10.80 -7.08
N GLY A 86 -0.14 9.61 -7.03
CA GLY A 86 -1.36 9.38 -6.23
C GLY A 86 -1.13 9.58 -4.73
N PRO A 87 -0.20 8.84 -4.11
CA PRO A 87 0.11 8.99 -2.68
C PRO A 87 0.67 10.36 -2.29
N LEU A 88 1.41 11.04 -3.18
CA LEU A 88 1.86 12.40 -2.96
C LEU A 88 0.68 13.38 -2.96
N GLY A 89 -0.30 13.15 -3.84
CA GLY A 89 -1.60 13.80 -3.81
C GLY A 89 -2.35 13.59 -2.49
N ALA A 90 -2.25 12.40 -1.89
CA ALA A 90 -2.80 12.09 -0.57
C ALA A 90 -1.94 12.60 0.60
N THR A 91 -0.71 13.07 0.38
CA THR A 91 0.18 13.59 1.42
C THR A 91 -0.27 14.98 1.89
N GLY A 92 -0.22 15.21 3.20
CA GLY A 92 -0.77 16.39 3.87
C GLY A 92 0.26 17.43 4.32
N ASP A 93 1.54 17.26 3.99
CA ASP A 93 2.62 18.18 4.34
C ASP A 93 3.23 18.90 3.12
N PHE A 94 4.35 19.60 3.31
CA PHE A 94 5.00 20.41 2.28
C PHE A 94 5.34 19.63 1.00
N ARG A 95 5.56 18.31 1.09
CA ARG A 95 5.98 17.52 -0.07
C ARG A 95 4.87 17.43 -1.11
N ARG A 96 3.60 17.60 -0.73
CA ARG A 96 2.46 17.61 -1.68
C ARG A 96 2.64 18.62 -2.82
N HIS A 97 3.38 19.70 -2.58
CA HIS A 97 3.63 20.73 -3.59
C HIS A 97 4.46 20.21 -4.76
N PHE A 98 5.22 19.12 -4.58
CA PHE A 98 5.97 18.48 -5.66
C PHE A 98 5.06 17.72 -6.66
N ALA A 99 3.80 17.43 -6.31
CA ALA A 99 2.85 16.82 -7.24
C ALA A 99 2.31 17.81 -8.29
N GLY A 100 2.41 19.12 -8.01
CA GLY A 100 1.74 20.17 -8.79
C GLY A 100 0.23 19.90 -8.93
N ASP A 101 -0.34 20.34 -10.05
CA ASP A 101 -1.76 20.15 -10.37
C ASP A 101 -2.09 18.76 -10.93
N SER A 102 -1.09 17.89 -11.06
CA SER A 102 -1.26 16.55 -11.65
C SER A 102 -1.99 15.58 -10.72
N ALA A 103 -1.92 15.78 -9.41
CA ALA A 103 -2.57 14.92 -8.43
C ALA A 103 -4.00 15.42 -8.11
N THR A 104 -4.97 14.96 -8.89
CA THR A 104 -6.37 15.40 -8.76
C THR A 104 -7.21 14.51 -7.84
N GLY A 105 -8.28 15.11 -7.29
CA GLY A 105 -9.29 14.39 -6.51
C GLY A 105 -8.93 14.14 -5.05
N PHE A 106 -7.97 14.85 -4.48
CA PHE A 106 -7.65 14.78 -3.05
C PHE A 106 -8.22 15.97 -2.29
N VAL A 107 -8.98 15.71 -1.23
CA VAL A 107 -9.62 16.72 -0.39
C VAL A 107 -8.99 16.68 1.00
N LYS A 108 -8.40 17.80 1.42
CA LYS A 108 -7.72 17.91 2.72
C LYS A 108 -8.70 18.25 3.81
N MET A 109 -8.71 17.46 4.87
CA MET A 109 -9.48 17.73 6.08
C MET A 109 -8.56 18.37 7.11
N SER A 110 -8.93 19.54 7.63
CA SER A 110 -8.31 20.13 8.81
C SER A 110 -8.69 19.30 10.04
N ARG A 111 -7.86 19.37 11.08
CA ARG A 111 -8.13 18.79 12.40
C ARG A 111 -9.24 19.63 13.07
N GLY A 112 -10.44 19.57 12.51
CA GLY A 112 -11.62 20.32 12.92
C GLY A 112 -12.92 19.54 12.74
N PHE A 113 -12.88 18.32 12.21
CA PHE A 113 -14.00 17.39 12.30
C PHE A 113 -13.76 16.47 13.51
N ASN A 114 -14.18 16.94 14.67
CA ASN A 114 -14.48 16.08 15.81
C ASN A 114 -15.99 15.83 15.80
N PRO A 115 -16.48 14.69 15.30
CA PRO A 115 -17.88 14.30 15.42
C PRO A 115 -18.18 13.62 16.77
N LEU A 116 -17.28 13.71 17.75
CA LEU A 116 -17.51 13.30 19.14
C LEU A 116 -17.69 14.52 20.05
#